data_AF-A0AAW6HP37-F1
#
_entry.id   AF-A0AAW6HP37-F1
#
_cell.length_a   1.000
_cell.length_b   1.000
_cell.length_c   1.000
_cell.angle_alpha   90.00
_cell.angle_beta   90.00
_cell.angle_gamma   90.00
#
_symmetry.space_group_name_H-M   'P 1'
#
loop_
_entity.id
_entity.type
_entity.pdbx_description
1 polymer ?
#
loop_
_entity_poly.entity_id
_entity_poly.type
_entity_poly.pdbx_seq_one_letter_code
_entity_poly.pdbx_strand_id
1 'polypeptide(L)'
;MKNKKSILKIITLLGVGSIVALSAASCNGIKLSEKSNHDSETNTNPKNESNNKITPSDNVSILINKARTELSNIIKTKENTINLYNDYSLIKKELTSAYESAEAIKNSEESTEKELNDAKDSLKASINKAQTDKKTFDLDNVDLLNSYIQLKTLVTNKNNIVSSNIEYKYNGLKSIIKSHYVVAEIIINKGL
;
A
#
# COMPACT_ATOMS: atom_id res chain seq x y z
N MET A 1 24.01 -34.25 -28.91
CA MET A 1 24.53 -32.86 -29.01
C MET A 1 24.18 -32.10 -27.73
N LYS A 2 25.07 -31.21 -27.32
CA LYS A 2 25.13 -30.50 -26.03
C LYS A 2 23.97 -29.52 -25.80
N ASN A 3 23.56 -29.48 -24.54
CA ASN A 3 22.76 -28.49 -23.79
C ASN A 3 22.79 -27.04 -24.30
N LYS A 4 21.64 -26.36 -24.26
CA LYS A 4 21.55 -24.94 -23.91
C LYS A 4 20.36 -24.70 -22.97
N LYS A 5 20.67 -24.46 -21.69
CA LYS A 5 19.75 -23.88 -20.71
C LYS A 5 19.74 -22.37 -20.97
N SER A 6 18.57 -21.81 -21.30
CA SER A 6 18.39 -20.37 -21.41
C SER A 6 18.15 -19.79 -20.01
N ILE A 7 19.15 -19.07 -19.50
CA ILE A 7 19.09 -18.27 -18.27
C ILE A 7 18.27 -17.01 -18.58
N LEU A 8 17.08 -16.91 -18.00
CA LEU A 8 16.25 -15.71 -18.05
C LEU A 8 16.80 -14.71 -17.02
N LYS A 9 17.50 -13.67 -17.49
CA LYS A 9 17.92 -12.53 -16.66
C LYS A 9 16.77 -11.53 -16.62
N ILE A 10 16.11 -11.40 -15.46
CA ILE A 10 15.12 -10.35 -15.23
C ILE A 10 15.90 -9.07 -14.93
N ILE A 11 15.84 -8.13 -15.87
CA ILE A 11 16.34 -6.78 -15.73
C ILE A 11 15.38 -6.06 -14.77
N THR A 12 15.88 -5.70 -13.60
CA THR A 12 15.20 -4.80 -12.66
C THR A 12 15.11 -3.41 -13.29
N LEU A 13 13.95 -3.11 -13.87
CA LEU A 13 13.60 -1.76 -14.27
C LEU A 13 13.05 -1.04 -13.03
N LEU A 14 13.94 -0.37 -12.28
CA LEU A 14 13.53 0.66 -11.32
C LEU A 14 12.85 1.76 -12.13
N GLY A 15 11.52 1.74 -12.15
CA GLY A 15 10.70 2.80 -12.70
C GLY A 15 10.87 4.05 -11.86
N VAL A 16 11.72 4.95 -12.35
CA VAL A 16 11.87 6.32 -11.87
C VAL A 16 10.52 7.03 -12.07
N GLY A 17 9.75 7.15 -11.00
CA GLY A 17 8.57 8.02 -10.97
C GLY A 17 9.01 9.46 -11.17
N SER A 18 8.53 10.08 -12.25
CA SER A 18 8.80 11.48 -12.57
C SER A 18 8.20 12.39 -11.50
N ILE A 19 9.05 13.05 -10.72
CA ILE A 19 8.64 14.19 -9.89
C ILE A 19 8.63 15.45 -10.75
N VAL A 20 7.43 15.95 -11.04
CA VAL A 20 7.25 17.29 -11.60
C VAL A 20 7.63 18.29 -10.51
N ALA A 21 8.73 19.00 -10.70
CA ALA A 21 9.14 20.10 -9.83
C ALA A 21 8.18 21.30 -10.05
N LEU A 22 7.28 21.55 -9.10
CA LEU A 22 6.58 22.84 -8.99
C LEU A 22 7.51 23.83 -8.27
N SER A 23 8.08 24.76 -9.02
CA SER A 23 8.81 25.90 -8.48
C SER A 23 7.86 26.92 -7.88
N ALA A 24 7.80 27.01 -6.54
CA ALA A 24 7.23 28.15 -5.85
C ALA A 24 8.32 29.23 -5.71
N ALA A 25 8.30 30.22 -6.60
CA ALA A 25 9.02 31.47 -6.39
C ALA A 25 8.18 32.38 -5.49
N SER A 26 8.67 32.67 -4.28
CA SER A 26 8.26 33.87 -3.55
C SER A 26 9.38 34.30 -2.61
N CYS A 27 10.18 35.23 -3.09
CA CYS A 27 11.17 35.98 -2.32
C CYS A 27 10.45 36.98 -1.42
N ASN A 28 10.58 36.85 -0.10
CA ASN A 28 10.45 38.00 0.80
C ASN A 28 11.46 37.88 1.96
N GLY A 29 12.56 38.62 1.81
CA GLY A 29 13.01 39.62 2.79
C GLY A 29 13.35 39.18 4.21
N ILE A 30 14.65 39.06 4.44
CA ILE A 30 15.38 39.19 5.70
C ILE A 30 14.78 40.25 6.65
N LYS A 31 14.57 39.89 7.93
CA LYS A 31 14.87 40.79 9.06
C LYS A 31 15.53 40.00 10.21
N LEU A 32 16.81 40.29 10.40
CA LEU A 32 17.59 40.01 11.60
C LEU A 32 17.03 40.88 12.74
N SER A 33 16.86 40.31 13.93
CA SER A 33 16.72 41.09 15.17
C SER A 33 17.64 40.49 16.21
N GLU A 34 18.84 41.05 16.31
CA GLU A 34 19.68 40.94 17.51
C GLU A 34 18.96 41.63 18.67
N LYS A 35 18.94 40.98 19.84
CA LYS A 35 18.81 41.67 21.12
C LYS A 35 19.80 41.06 22.10
N SER A 36 20.73 41.89 22.53
CA SER A 36 21.79 41.59 23.50
C SER A 36 21.36 41.89 24.94
N ASN A 37 22.22 41.44 25.86
CA ASN A 37 22.39 41.78 27.28
C ASN A 37 21.53 40.91 28.24
N HIS A 38 22.00 40.41 29.38
CA HIS A 38 23.16 40.76 30.21
C HIS A 38 23.49 39.60 31.18
N ASP A 39 24.76 39.47 31.58
CA ASP A 39 25.30 38.57 32.60
C ASP A 39 24.69 38.74 34.00
N SER A 40 24.64 37.64 34.77
CA SER A 40 24.91 37.65 36.22
C SER A 40 25.21 36.23 36.71
N GLU A 41 26.46 36.02 37.13
CA GLU A 41 26.94 34.87 37.90
C GLU A 41 26.48 34.97 39.36
N THR A 42 26.03 33.86 39.95
CA THR A 42 26.37 33.49 41.35
C THR A 42 26.34 31.97 41.52
N ASN A 43 27.49 31.44 41.96
CA ASN A 43 27.76 30.05 42.35
C ASN A 43 26.95 29.57 43.57
N THR A 44 26.54 28.28 43.62
CA THR A 44 26.99 27.31 44.66
C THR A 44 26.35 25.90 44.56
N ASN A 45 27.25 24.92 44.32
CA ASN A 45 27.30 23.49 44.69
C ASN A 45 26.45 22.39 43.96
N PRO A 46 27.06 21.20 43.68
CA PRO A 46 26.64 20.30 42.61
C PRO A 46 25.74 19.17 43.12
N LYS A 47 24.69 18.87 42.36
CA LYS A 47 23.99 17.60 42.47
C LYS A 47 23.91 16.97 41.09
N ASN A 48 24.90 16.12 40.84
CA ASN A 48 24.97 15.06 39.83
C ASN A 48 23.73 14.96 38.90
N GLU A 49 23.63 15.87 37.94
CA GLU A 49 22.76 15.69 36.78
C GLU A 49 23.62 15.02 35.72
N SER A 50 23.19 13.81 35.36
CA SER A 50 23.72 13.09 34.22
C SER A 50 23.56 13.99 33.00
N ASN A 51 24.63 14.67 32.61
CA ASN A 51 24.72 15.43 31.38
C ASN A 51 24.73 14.42 30.22
N ASN A 52 23.56 13.85 29.92
CA ASN A 52 23.33 13.19 28.66
C ASN A 52 23.32 14.29 27.61
N LYS A 53 24.53 14.70 27.19
CA LYS A 53 24.73 15.70 26.15
C LYS A 53 24.26 15.09 24.84
N ILE A 54 22.95 15.23 24.57
CA ILE A 54 22.32 14.89 23.30
C ILE A 54 23.13 15.61 22.22
N THR A 55 23.82 14.83 21.40
CA THR A 55 24.58 15.34 20.27
C THR A 55 23.62 15.64 19.12
N PRO A 56 24.00 16.50 18.15
CA PRO A 56 23.21 16.67 16.92
C PRO A 56 22.90 15.35 16.20
N SER A 57 23.77 14.34 16.34
CA SER A 57 23.58 12.99 15.81
C SER A 57 22.44 12.22 16.50
N ASP A 58 22.24 12.42 17.81
CA ASP A 58 21.17 11.77 18.56
C ASP A 58 19.80 12.31 18.13
N ASN A 59 19.71 13.61 17.81
CA ASN A 59 18.50 14.22 17.27
C ASN A 59 18.10 13.62 15.92
N VAL A 60 19.06 13.38 15.03
CA VAL A 60 18.80 12.74 13.72
C VAL A 60 18.30 11.30 13.90
N SER A 61 18.95 10.52 14.76
CA SER A 61 18.54 9.14 15.05
C SER A 61 17.12 9.05 15.64
N ILE A 62 16.76 9.99 16.54
CA ILE A 62 15.40 10.06 17.11
C ILE A 62 14.36 10.32 16.02
N LEU A 63 14.63 11.26 15.11
CA LEU A 63 13.71 11.61 14.02
C LEU A 63 13.51 10.46 13.03
N ILE A 64 14.60 9.78 12.64
CA ILE A 64 14.53 8.59 11.77
C ILE A 64 13.69 7.49 12.43
N ASN A 65 13.93 7.19 13.71
CA ASN A 65 13.18 6.15 14.42
C ASN A 65 11.69 6.50 14.56
N LYS A 66 11.37 7.78 14.77
CA LYS A 66 9.99 8.27 14.77
C LYS A 66 9.33 8.07 13.40
N ALA A 67 9.95 8.53 12.32
CA ALA A 67 9.43 8.38 10.95
C ALA A 67 9.23 6.89 10.58
N ARG A 68 10.20 6.03 10.94
CA ARG A 68 10.12 4.58 10.73
C ARG A 68 8.96 3.95 11.49
N THR A 69 8.72 4.39 12.73
CA THR A 69 7.59 3.92 13.55
C THR A 69 6.24 4.35 12.95
N GLU A 70 6.12 5.60 12.53
CA GLU A 70 4.90 6.11 11.88
C GLU A 70 4.58 5.35 10.60
N LEU A 71 5.58 5.13 9.73
CA LEU A 71 5.41 4.33 8.52
C LEU A 71 5.03 2.87 8.83
N SER A 72 5.70 2.26 9.82
CA SER A 72 5.39 0.89 10.29
C SER A 72 3.94 0.74 10.76
N ASN A 73 3.39 1.75 11.44
CA ASN A 73 2.00 1.70 11.91
C ASN A 73 0.98 1.67 10.76
N ILE A 74 1.25 2.33 9.64
CA ILE A 74 0.41 2.26 8.44
C ILE A 74 0.58 0.89 7.76
N ILE A 75 1.81 0.40 7.65
CA ILE A 75 2.10 -0.91 7.05
C ILE A 75 1.39 -2.04 7.80
N LYS A 76 1.25 -1.97 9.13
CA LYS A 76 0.52 -2.97 9.92
C LYS A 76 -0.95 -3.15 9.50
N THR A 77 -1.55 -2.18 8.80
CA THR A 77 -2.93 -2.30 8.30
C THR A 77 -3.03 -3.05 6.98
N LYS A 78 -1.89 -3.38 6.34
CA LYS A 78 -1.78 -3.93 4.97
C LYS A 78 -2.81 -5.00 4.66
N GLU A 79 -2.88 -6.06 5.46
CA GLU A 79 -3.78 -7.19 5.20
C GLU A 79 -5.25 -6.74 5.19
N ASN A 80 -5.69 -6.03 6.23
CA ASN A 80 -7.06 -5.54 6.33
C ASN A 80 -7.40 -4.55 5.21
N THR A 81 -6.48 -3.64 4.87
CA THR A 81 -6.70 -2.64 3.82
C THR A 81 -6.75 -3.30 2.44
N ILE A 82 -5.86 -4.25 2.12
CA ILE A 82 -5.86 -4.98 0.84
C ILE A 82 -7.10 -5.86 0.70
N ASN A 83 -7.56 -6.50 1.77
CA ASN A 83 -8.72 -7.41 1.74
C ASN A 83 -10.04 -6.69 1.35
N LEU A 84 -10.14 -5.38 1.56
CA LEU A 84 -11.28 -4.57 1.10
C LEU A 84 -11.44 -4.58 -0.42
N TYR A 85 -10.38 -4.93 -1.16
CA TYR A 85 -10.33 -4.89 -2.62
C TYR A 85 -10.20 -6.29 -3.24
N ASN A 86 -10.56 -7.36 -2.52
CA ASN A 86 -10.44 -8.73 -3.04
C ASN A 86 -11.19 -8.97 -4.37
N ASP A 87 -12.29 -8.25 -4.59
CA ASP A 87 -13.05 -8.31 -5.83
C ASP A 87 -12.56 -7.32 -6.90
N TYR A 88 -11.60 -6.44 -6.61
CA TYR A 88 -11.10 -5.40 -7.52
C TYR A 88 -9.62 -5.64 -7.80
N SER A 89 -9.35 -6.49 -8.79
CA SER A 89 -8.06 -7.11 -9.03
C SER A 89 -6.94 -6.10 -9.29
N LEU A 90 -7.22 -5.08 -10.10
CA LEU A 90 -6.26 -4.04 -10.45
C LEU A 90 -5.96 -3.13 -9.25
N ILE A 91 -7.02 -2.66 -8.55
CA ILE A 91 -6.89 -1.82 -7.35
C ILE A 91 -6.09 -2.55 -6.27
N LYS A 92 -6.43 -3.83 -6.02
CA LYS A 92 -5.72 -4.69 -5.07
C LYS A 92 -4.25 -4.82 -5.43
N LYS A 93 -3.94 -5.07 -6.70
CA LYS A 93 -2.56 -5.21 -7.19
C LYS A 93 -1.76 -3.94 -6.98
N GLU A 94 -2.27 -2.78 -7.41
CA GLU A 94 -1.60 -1.49 -7.25
C GLU A 94 -1.35 -1.16 -5.77
N LEU A 95 -2.36 -1.36 -4.92
CA LEU A 95 -2.23 -1.12 -3.49
C LEU A 95 -1.22 -2.08 -2.83
N THR A 96 -1.21 -3.35 -3.25
CA THR A 96 -0.22 -4.33 -2.78
C THR A 96 1.20 -3.88 -3.10
N SER A 97 1.46 -3.44 -4.34
CA SER A 97 2.77 -2.92 -4.74
C SER A 97 3.17 -1.65 -4.00
N ALA A 98 2.21 -0.77 -3.65
CA ALA A 98 2.48 0.40 -2.83
C ALA A 98 2.93 0.01 -1.40
N TYR A 99 2.25 -0.96 -0.78
CA TYR A 99 2.66 -1.50 0.52
C TYR A 99 4.05 -2.17 0.46
N GLU A 100 4.32 -2.98 -0.57
CA GLU A 100 5.64 -3.62 -0.75
C GLU A 100 6.77 -2.59 -0.92
N SER A 101 6.52 -1.53 -1.69
CA SER A 101 7.48 -0.44 -1.88
C SER A 101 7.77 0.29 -0.55
N ALA A 102 6.73 0.57 0.22
CA ALA A 102 6.85 1.20 1.54
C ALA A 102 7.56 0.29 2.56
N GLU A 103 7.31 -1.01 2.53
CA GLU A 103 8.02 -2.01 3.33
C GLU A 103 9.52 -2.05 3.02
N ALA A 104 9.89 -1.98 1.73
CA ALA A 104 11.29 -1.96 1.32
C ALA A 104 12.05 -0.75 1.91
N ILE A 105 11.46 0.45 1.83
CA ILE A 105 12.06 1.66 2.43
C ILE A 105 12.11 1.57 3.95
N LYS A 106 11.04 1.08 4.59
CA LYS A 106 10.97 0.93 6.06
C LYS A 106 12.01 -0.08 6.60
N ASN A 107 12.31 -1.13 5.84
CA ASN A 107 13.25 -2.19 6.25
C ASN A 107 14.72 -1.88 5.88
N SER A 108 14.98 -0.87 5.05
CA SER A 108 16.35 -0.43 4.77
C SER A 108 16.97 0.27 5.97
N GLU A 109 18.20 -0.13 6.33
CA GLU A 109 18.96 0.45 7.43
C GLU A 109 19.41 1.88 7.10
N GLU A 110 19.66 2.18 5.83
CA GLU A 110 20.19 3.45 5.31
C GLU A 110 19.11 4.51 5.04
N SER A 111 17.83 4.19 5.23
CA SER A 111 16.74 5.12 4.92
C SER A 111 16.82 6.38 5.79
N THR A 112 16.87 7.53 5.13
CA THR A 112 16.83 8.85 5.77
C THR A 112 15.43 9.17 6.30
N GLU A 113 15.34 10.16 7.20
CA GLU A 113 14.05 10.67 7.69
C GLU A 113 13.14 11.10 6.54
N LYS A 114 13.71 11.78 5.53
CA LYS A 114 12.97 12.26 4.36
C LYS A 114 12.39 11.10 3.56
N GLU A 115 13.18 10.08 3.25
CA GLU A 115 12.70 8.91 2.49
C GLU A 115 11.60 8.14 3.23
N LEU A 116 11.70 8.01 4.55
CA LEU A 116 10.67 7.39 5.38
C LEU A 116 9.36 8.20 5.34
N ASN A 117 9.45 9.53 5.43
CA ASN A 117 8.28 10.41 5.34
C ASN A 117 7.66 10.43 3.93
N ASP A 118 8.48 10.49 2.89
CA ASP A 118 8.02 10.43 1.50
C ASP A 118 7.31 9.09 1.21
N ALA A 119 7.84 7.97 1.72
CA ALA A 119 7.21 6.65 1.61
C ALA A 119 5.89 6.58 2.38
N LYS A 120 5.82 7.19 3.57
CA LYS A 120 4.59 7.29 4.38
C LYS A 120 3.50 8.05 3.64
N ASP A 121 3.83 9.19 3.07
CA ASP A 121 2.87 10.04 2.35
C ASP A 121 2.43 9.39 1.03
N SER A 122 3.37 8.75 0.32
CA SER A 122 3.06 7.98 -0.89
C SER A 122 2.13 6.79 -0.62
N LEU A 123 2.36 6.06 0.49
CA LEU A 123 1.48 4.98 0.90
C LEU A 123 0.08 5.49 1.27
N LYS A 124 -0.02 6.58 2.03
CA LYS A 124 -1.31 7.23 2.33
C LYS A 124 -2.05 7.65 1.06
N ALA A 125 -1.35 8.28 0.13
CA ALA A 125 -1.92 8.68 -1.16
C ALA A 125 -2.45 7.46 -1.94
N SER A 126 -1.72 6.36 -1.95
CA SER A 126 -2.14 5.11 -2.60
C SER A 126 -3.37 4.48 -1.94
N ILE A 127 -3.47 4.51 -0.61
CA ILE A 127 -4.66 4.06 0.13
C ILE A 127 -5.89 4.91 -0.24
N ASN A 128 -5.73 6.24 -0.25
CA ASN A 128 -6.81 7.16 -0.63
C ASN A 128 -7.21 7.01 -2.10
N LYS A 129 -6.23 6.78 -2.99
CA LYS A 129 -6.47 6.48 -4.40
C LYS A 129 -7.29 5.20 -4.55
N ALA A 130 -6.92 4.11 -3.87
CA ALA A 130 -7.68 2.86 -3.92
C ALA A 130 -9.15 3.03 -3.49
N GLN A 131 -9.41 3.84 -2.45
CA GLN A 131 -10.76 4.17 -2.01
C GLN A 131 -11.54 4.96 -3.08
N THR A 132 -10.88 5.93 -3.69
CA THR A 132 -11.46 6.78 -4.74
C THR A 132 -11.74 5.98 -6.00
N ASP A 133 -10.77 5.21 -6.47
CA ASP A 133 -10.88 4.36 -7.66
C ASP A 133 -12.01 3.35 -7.50
N LYS A 134 -12.15 2.72 -6.33
CA LYS A 134 -13.27 1.82 -6.05
C LYS A 134 -14.60 2.55 -6.16
N LYS A 135 -14.73 3.71 -5.52
CA LYS A 135 -15.96 4.51 -5.57
C LYS A 135 -16.32 4.91 -7.01
N THR A 136 -15.33 5.35 -7.78
CA THR A 136 -15.52 5.71 -9.18
C THR A 136 -15.92 4.50 -10.02
N PHE A 137 -15.20 3.38 -9.88
CA PHE A 137 -15.54 2.14 -10.57
C PHE A 137 -16.98 1.71 -10.28
N ASP A 138 -17.38 1.70 -9.00
CA ASP A 138 -18.73 1.29 -8.58
C ASP A 138 -19.81 2.17 -9.21
N LEU A 139 -19.58 3.48 -9.27
CA LEU A 139 -20.50 4.46 -9.86
C LEU A 139 -20.58 4.35 -11.38
N ASP A 140 -19.44 4.15 -12.04
CA ASP A 140 -19.37 4.11 -13.50
C ASP A 140 -19.83 2.75 -14.06
N ASN A 141 -19.81 1.69 -13.25
CA ASN A 141 -20.02 0.30 -13.68
C ASN A 141 -21.13 -0.42 -12.91
N VAL A 142 -22.21 0.29 -12.54
CA VAL A 142 -23.32 -0.26 -11.74
C VAL A 142 -23.88 -1.57 -12.30
N ASP A 143 -24.13 -1.66 -13.61
CA ASP A 143 -24.70 -2.85 -14.25
C ASP A 143 -23.73 -4.05 -14.23
N LEU A 144 -22.44 -3.78 -14.44
CA LEU A 144 -21.40 -4.80 -14.36
C LEU A 144 -21.25 -5.31 -12.92
N LEU A 145 -21.21 -4.40 -11.94
CA LEU A 145 -21.13 -4.75 -10.53
C LEU A 145 -22.33 -5.60 -10.09
N ASN A 146 -23.54 -5.20 -10.49
CA ASN A 146 -24.75 -5.98 -10.25
C ASN A 146 -24.68 -7.39 -10.87
N SER A 147 -24.22 -7.48 -12.12
CA SER A 147 -24.07 -8.76 -12.82
C SER A 147 -23.02 -9.65 -12.14
N TYR A 148 -21.89 -9.07 -11.72
CA TYR A 148 -20.83 -9.77 -10.99
C TYR A 148 -21.32 -10.30 -9.63
N ILE A 149 -22.05 -9.48 -8.86
CA ILE A 149 -22.64 -9.89 -7.58
C ILE A 149 -23.62 -11.04 -7.78
N GLN A 150 -24.51 -10.96 -8.77
CA GLN A 150 -25.45 -12.03 -9.09
C GLN A 150 -24.73 -13.33 -9.47
N LEU A 151 -23.70 -13.24 -10.31
CA LEU A 151 -22.87 -14.39 -10.69
C LEU A 151 -22.22 -15.03 -9.45
N LYS A 152 -21.68 -14.22 -8.55
CA LYS A 152 -21.04 -14.68 -7.30
C LYS A 152 -22.04 -15.36 -6.36
N THR A 153 -23.26 -14.83 -6.25
CA THR A 153 -24.36 -15.48 -5.51
C THR A 153 -24.74 -16.83 -6.12
N LEU A 154 -24.87 -16.90 -7.46
CA LEU A 154 -25.17 -18.15 -8.15
C LEU A 154 -24.09 -19.21 -7.93
N VAL A 155 -22.81 -18.83 -8.09
CA VAL A 155 -21.67 -19.72 -7.88
C VAL A 155 -21.58 -20.22 -6.43
N THR A 156 -21.81 -19.35 -5.45
CA THR A 156 -21.88 -19.75 -4.03
C THR A 156 -22.97 -20.81 -3.78
N ASN A 157 -24.09 -20.71 -4.51
CA ASN A 157 -25.20 -21.64 -4.43
C ASN A 157 -25.09 -22.87 -5.35
N LYS A 158 -23.94 -23.05 -6.04
CA LYS A 158 -23.69 -24.14 -7.00
C LYS A 158 -24.12 -25.50 -6.48
N ASN A 159 -23.74 -25.86 -5.26
CA ASN A 159 -24.03 -27.18 -4.71
C ASN A 159 -25.53 -27.40 -4.49
N ASN A 160 -26.29 -26.37 -4.11
CA ASN A 160 -27.75 -26.47 -4.00
C ASN A 160 -28.41 -26.70 -5.36
N ILE A 161 -27.88 -26.04 -6.40
CA ILE A 161 -28.42 -26.11 -7.76
C ILE A 161 -28.04 -27.42 -8.45
N VAL A 162 -26.79 -27.87 -8.31
CA VAL A 162 -26.23 -29.04 -9.00
C VAL A 162 -26.50 -30.36 -8.26
N SER A 163 -26.69 -30.33 -6.94
CA SER A 163 -26.92 -31.54 -6.12
C SER A 163 -28.39 -31.90 -5.93
N SER A 164 -29.31 -31.10 -6.48
CA SER A 164 -30.72 -31.49 -6.59
C SER A 164 -30.82 -32.86 -7.29
N ASN A 165 -31.82 -33.68 -6.90
CA ASN A 165 -32.10 -35.01 -7.46
C ASN A 165 -32.54 -34.89 -8.93
N ILE A 166 -31.58 -34.57 -9.79
CA ILE A 166 -31.76 -34.49 -11.23
C ILE A 166 -31.90 -35.93 -11.72
N GLU A 167 -33.04 -36.23 -12.33
CA GLU A 167 -33.29 -37.53 -12.95
C GLU A 167 -32.17 -37.89 -13.95
N TYR A 168 -31.83 -39.19 -14.02
CA TYR A 168 -30.75 -39.70 -14.86
C TYR A 168 -30.82 -39.21 -16.32
N LYS A 169 -32.03 -39.08 -16.87
CA LYS A 169 -32.28 -38.61 -18.25
C LYS A 169 -31.78 -37.18 -18.52
N TYR A 170 -31.50 -36.40 -17.48
CA TYR A 170 -30.99 -35.03 -17.56
C TYR A 170 -29.51 -34.90 -17.19
N ASN A 171 -28.76 -36.00 -17.05
CA ASN A 171 -27.33 -35.96 -16.69
C ASN A 171 -26.48 -35.13 -17.68
N GLY A 172 -26.84 -35.10 -18.97
CA GLY A 172 -26.21 -34.22 -19.95
C GLY A 172 -26.34 -32.74 -19.57
N LEU A 173 -27.56 -32.28 -19.24
CA LEU A 173 -27.82 -30.92 -18.78
C LEU A 173 -27.07 -30.62 -17.47
N LYS A 174 -27.05 -31.56 -16.54
CA LYS A 174 -26.29 -31.44 -15.28
C LYS A 174 -24.79 -31.22 -15.54
N SER A 175 -24.21 -31.93 -16.51
CA SER A 175 -22.81 -31.77 -16.89
C SER A 175 -22.53 -30.39 -17.48
N ILE A 176 -23.42 -29.91 -18.37
CA ILE A 176 -23.34 -28.56 -18.96
C ILE A 176 -23.44 -27.50 -17.86
N ILE A 177 -24.38 -27.62 -16.93
CA ILE A 177 -24.52 -26.66 -15.82
C ILE A 177 -23.24 -26.62 -14.98
N LYS A 178 -22.66 -27.79 -14.65
CA LYS A 178 -21.39 -27.87 -13.93
C LYS A 178 -20.25 -27.15 -14.66
N SER A 179 -20.13 -27.32 -15.98
CA SER A 179 -19.06 -26.66 -16.75
C SER A 179 -19.22 -25.13 -16.77
N HIS A 180 -20.46 -24.63 -16.85
CA HIS A 180 -20.72 -23.18 -16.76
C HIS A 180 -20.35 -22.62 -15.39
N TYR A 181 -20.59 -23.34 -14.29
CA TYR A 181 -20.12 -22.94 -12.97
C TYR A 181 -18.60 -22.85 -12.88
N VAL A 182 -17.87 -23.78 -13.51
CA VAL A 182 -16.39 -23.71 -13.56
C VAL A 182 -15.93 -22.46 -14.30
N VAL A 183 -16.57 -22.11 -15.42
CA VAL A 183 -16.25 -20.87 -16.15
C VAL A 183 -16.56 -19.64 -15.28
N ALA A 184 -17.69 -19.62 -14.59
CA ALA A 184 -18.07 -18.53 -13.71
C ALA A 184 -17.08 -18.36 -12.53
N GLU A 185 -16.63 -19.45 -11.93
CA GLU A 185 -15.59 -19.43 -10.88
C GLU A 185 -14.27 -18.81 -11.40
N ILE A 186 -13.87 -19.13 -12.64
CA ILE A 186 -12.68 -18.52 -13.26
C ILE A 186 -12.85 -17.00 -13.41
N ILE A 187 -14.03 -16.54 -13.83
CA ILE A 187 -14.32 -15.11 -13.98
C ILE A 187 -14.26 -14.42 -12.62
N ILE A 188 -14.94 -14.95 -11.60
CA ILE A 188 -14.95 -14.37 -10.25
C ILE A 188 -13.53 -14.31 -9.66
N ASN A 189 -12.73 -15.37 -9.84
CA ASN A 189 -11.37 -15.40 -9.30
C ASN A 189 -10.41 -14.41 -9.96
N LYS A 190 -10.73 -13.93 -11.17
CA LYS A 190 -9.96 -12.86 -11.81
C LYS A 190 -10.27 -11.48 -11.23
N GLY A 191 -11.43 -11.31 -10.58
CA GLY A 191 -11.92 -10.04 -10.06
C GLY A 191 -12.38 -9.08 -11.17
N LEU A 192 -12.93 -7.96 -10.73
CA LEU A 192 -13.22 -6.76 -11.50
C LEU A 192 -11.94 -5.97 -11.81
#